data_AF-A0A7S3H174-F1
#
_entry.id   AF-A0A7S3H174-F1
#
_cell.length_a   1.000
_cell.length_b   1.000
_cell.length_c   1.000
_cell.angle_alpha   90.00
_cell.angle_beta   90.00
_cell.angle_gamma   90.00
#
_symmetry.space_group_name_H-M   'P 1'
#
loop_
_entity.id
_entity.type
_entity.pdbx_description
1 polymer ?
#
loop_
_entity_poly.entity_id
_entity_poly.type
_entity_poly.pdbx_seq_one_letter_code
_entity_poly.pdbx_strand_id
1 'polypeptide(L)'
;VGVSFHVGSGCSELGAFRGALLRARVVFDEANRQGFSFKLLDIGGGFPGMDEKGCATFAEHAADINCLLEELFPDTSVRVIAEPGRYFAATAQALMTTVVSVAKSSKGSRYYLNDGLYGSFNCVLFDHQEVTRPTILRDGREISDDQAGVLGPCTVFGPTCDGFDIVTETMELPQLRSGDRLLFHNMGAYTTSASTCFNGFSPA
;
A
#
# COMPACT_ATOMS: atom_id res chain seq x y z
N VAL A 1 16.33 12.92 24.01
CA VAL A 1 15.43 13.91 23.35
C VAL A 1 15.98 14.22 21.96
N GLY A 2 15.13 14.49 20.97
CA GLY A 2 15.49 14.49 19.56
C GLY A 2 14.39 15.07 18.65
N VAL A 3 14.54 14.88 17.33
CA VAL A 3 13.57 15.31 16.31
C VAL A 3 13.07 14.10 15.54
N SER A 4 11.77 14.07 15.25
CA SER A 4 11.17 13.14 14.28
C SER A 4 10.51 13.89 13.13
N PHE A 5 10.39 13.23 11.98
CA PHE A 5 9.55 13.67 10.87
C PHE A 5 8.96 12.47 10.13
N HIS A 6 7.97 12.72 9.28
CA HIS A 6 7.39 11.70 8.41
C HIS A 6 7.07 12.33 7.05
N VAL A 7 7.58 11.77 5.95
CA VAL A 7 7.42 12.34 4.60
C VAL A 7 6.10 11.97 3.90
N GLY A 8 5.35 11.04 4.48
CA GLY A 8 4.13 10.48 3.90
C GLY A 8 4.34 9.05 3.39
N SER A 9 3.32 8.20 3.52
CA SER A 9 3.38 6.80 3.08
C SER A 9 3.48 6.71 1.55
N GLY A 10 4.30 5.79 1.03
CA GLY A 10 4.46 5.61 -0.42
C GLY A 10 5.12 6.81 -1.10
N CYS A 11 6.13 7.40 -0.46
CA CYS A 11 6.87 8.51 -1.03
C CYS A 11 7.64 8.03 -2.28
N SER A 12 7.33 8.64 -3.42
CA SER A 12 7.94 8.34 -4.72
C SER A 12 9.04 9.33 -5.12
N GLU A 13 9.20 10.42 -4.37
CA GLU A 13 10.10 11.53 -4.68
C GLU A 13 11.30 11.56 -3.71
N LEU A 14 12.52 11.43 -4.25
CA LEU A 14 13.76 11.51 -3.44
C LEU A 14 13.87 12.82 -2.65
N GLY A 15 13.38 13.94 -3.21
CA GLY A 15 13.48 15.26 -2.60
C GLY A 15 12.76 15.40 -1.26
N ALA A 16 11.77 14.55 -0.95
CA ALA A 16 10.98 14.68 0.26
C ALA A 16 11.80 14.45 1.54
N PHE A 17 12.58 13.35 1.59
CA PHE A 17 13.47 13.06 2.71
C PHE A 17 14.57 14.11 2.83
N ARG A 18 15.12 14.58 1.71
CA ARG A 18 16.11 15.66 1.68
C ARG A 18 15.60 16.93 2.34
N GLY A 19 14.40 17.38 1.95
CA GLY A 19 13.77 18.55 2.54
C GLY A 19 13.52 18.39 4.04
N ALA A 20 13.11 17.21 4.48
CA ALA A 20 12.86 16.91 5.89
C ALA A 20 14.15 16.87 6.72
N LEU A 21 15.21 16.22 6.23
CA LEU A 21 16.51 16.14 6.90
C LEU A 21 17.16 17.52 7.06
N LEU A 22 17.10 18.38 6.03
CA LEU A 22 17.58 19.75 6.11
C LEU A 22 16.86 20.56 7.20
N ARG A 23 15.53 20.40 7.32
CA ARG A 23 14.74 21.06 8.37
C ARG A 23 15.05 20.47 9.75
N ALA A 24 15.23 19.16 9.85
CA ALA A 24 15.61 18.51 11.11
C ALA A 24 16.97 19.03 11.61
N ARG A 25 17.95 19.22 10.72
CA ARG A 25 19.25 19.83 11.06
C ARG A 25 19.10 21.23 11.66
N VAL A 26 18.28 22.08 11.04
CA VAL A 26 17.99 23.43 11.55
C VAL A 26 17.43 23.38 12.98
N VAL A 27 16.52 22.44 13.27
CA VAL A 27 15.95 22.26 14.60
C VAL A 27 16.99 21.77 15.61
N PHE A 28 17.85 20.82 15.22
CA PHE A 28 18.95 20.37 16.06
C PHE A 28 19.92 21.51 16.41
N ASP A 29 20.27 22.36 15.44
CA ASP A 29 21.17 23.49 15.67
C ASP A 29 20.55 24.51 16.63
N GLU A 30 19.26 24.79 16.47
CA GLU A 30 18.55 25.67 17.37
C GLU A 30 18.46 25.11 18.80
N ALA A 31 18.17 23.82 18.94
CA ALA A 31 18.18 23.15 20.23
C ALA A 31 19.55 23.25 20.92
N ASN A 32 20.64 23.06 20.16
CA ASN A 32 22.00 23.21 20.66
C ASN A 32 22.29 24.66 21.13
N ARG A 33 21.84 25.67 20.38
CA ARG A 33 21.98 27.10 20.79
C ARG A 33 21.25 27.40 22.10
N GLN A 34 20.15 26.70 22.36
CA GLN A 34 19.38 26.83 23.60
C GLN A 34 19.91 25.94 24.75
N GLY A 35 21.03 25.25 24.55
CA GLY A 35 21.67 24.42 25.58
C GLY A 35 21.13 23.00 25.70
N PHE A 36 20.25 22.56 24.78
CA PHE A 36 19.84 21.17 24.69
C PHE A 36 20.87 20.36 23.91
N SER A 37 21.08 19.10 24.29
CA SER A 37 21.90 18.17 23.51
C SER A 37 21.01 17.06 22.95
N PHE A 38 20.54 17.24 21.72
CA PHE A 38 19.74 16.22 21.05
C PHE A 38 20.62 15.06 20.57
N LYS A 39 20.15 13.84 20.80
CA LYS A 39 20.89 12.59 20.52
C LYS A 39 20.08 11.56 19.73
N LEU A 40 18.90 11.93 19.26
CA LEU A 40 18.01 11.05 18.52
C LEU A 40 17.46 11.78 17.29
N LEU A 41 17.64 11.18 16.12
CA LEU A 41 16.98 11.56 14.88
C LEU A 41 16.10 10.39 14.45
N ASP A 42 14.82 10.66 14.26
CA ASP A 42 13.87 9.69 13.73
C ASP A 42 13.42 10.16 12.34
N ILE A 43 13.76 9.38 11.31
CA ILE A 43 13.44 9.71 9.92
C ILE A 43 12.05 9.21 9.49
N GLY A 44 11.31 8.59 10.41
CA GLY A 44 9.96 8.10 10.20
C GLY A 44 9.88 6.99 9.14
N GLY A 45 8.70 6.88 8.52
CA GLY A 45 8.42 5.95 7.44
C GLY A 45 8.35 6.64 6.07
N GLY A 46 7.54 6.06 5.19
CA GLY A 46 7.32 6.59 3.83
C GLY A 46 7.97 5.79 2.72
N PHE A 47 8.87 4.88 3.07
CA PHE A 47 9.49 3.95 2.13
C PHE A 47 8.45 3.13 1.35
N PRO A 48 8.68 2.90 0.03
CA PRO A 48 7.77 2.12 -0.79
C PRO A 48 7.73 0.66 -0.33
N GLY A 49 6.58 0.01 -0.47
CA GLY A 49 6.41 -1.42 -0.18
C GLY A 49 6.95 -2.34 -1.29
N MET A 50 7.07 -1.78 -2.49
CA MET A 50 7.55 -2.42 -3.71
C MET A 50 8.07 -1.35 -4.66
N ASP A 51 9.01 -1.72 -5.53
CA ASP A 51 9.53 -0.78 -6.52
C ASP A 51 8.54 -0.63 -7.67
N GLU A 52 8.09 0.60 -7.90
CA GLU A 52 7.14 0.95 -8.96
C GLU A 52 7.83 1.69 -10.09
N LYS A 53 7.44 1.39 -11.34
CA LYS A 53 8.03 2.02 -12.52
C LYS A 53 7.74 3.52 -12.53
N GLY A 54 8.80 4.32 -12.60
CA GLY A 54 8.69 5.78 -12.64
C GLY A 54 8.67 6.43 -11.25
N CYS A 55 8.75 5.65 -10.18
CA CYS A 55 8.95 6.12 -8.81
C CYS A 55 10.37 5.79 -8.34
N ALA A 56 10.85 6.55 -7.35
CA ALA A 56 12.10 6.20 -6.68
C ALA A 56 11.98 4.89 -5.90
N THR A 57 12.96 4.02 -6.06
CA THR A 57 13.07 2.74 -5.37
C THR A 57 13.50 2.92 -3.91
N PHE A 58 13.29 1.88 -3.10
CA PHE A 58 13.80 1.90 -1.72
C PHE A 58 15.32 2.11 -1.69
N ALA A 59 16.06 1.45 -2.59
CA ALA A 59 17.52 1.54 -2.65
C ALA A 59 18.00 2.96 -2.97
N GLU A 60 17.32 3.66 -3.89
CA GLU A 60 17.63 5.06 -4.22
C GLU A 60 17.34 6.00 -3.05
N HIS A 61 16.21 5.81 -2.36
CA HIS A 61 15.92 6.56 -1.13
C HIS A 61 16.98 6.32 -0.06
N ALA A 62 17.35 5.06 0.21
CA ALA A 62 18.34 4.73 1.22
C ALA A 62 19.71 5.33 0.89
N ALA A 63 20.12 5.30 -0.38
CA ALA A 63 21.39 5.90 -0.81
C ALA A 63 21.41 7.43 -0.63
N ASP A 64 20.34 8.13 -1.04
CA ASP A 64 20.25 9.59 -0.87
C ASP A 64 20.21 9.99 0.62
N ILE A 65 19.43 9.26 1.42
CA ILE A 65 19.35 9.47 2.87
C ILE A 65 20.72 9.27 3.53
N ASN A 66 21.43 8.19 3.22
CA ASN A 66 22.75 7.92 3.82
C ASN A 66 23.74 9.04 3.49
N CYS A 67 23.81 9.49 2.24
CA CYS A 67 24.65 10.61 1.82
C CYS A 67 24.34 11.89 2.63
N LEU A 68 23.05 12.19 2.82
CA LEU A 68 22.61 13.35 3.59
C LEU A 68 22.87 13.22 5.09
N LEU A 69 22.74 12.02 5.66
CA LEU A 69 23.04 11.77 7.07
C LEU A 69 24.52 11.97 7.36
N GLU A 70 25.41 11.51 6.47
CA GLU A 70 26.85 11.76 6.58
C GLU A 70 27.19 13.25 6.54
N GLU A 71 26.50 14.03 5.69
CA GLU A 71 26.70 15.47 5.56
C GLU A 71 26.13 16.26 6.76
N LEU A 72 24.89 15.97 7.15
CA LEU A 72 24.12 16.80 8.10
C LEU A 72 24.24 16.34 9.56
N PHE A 73 24.54 15.06 9.79
CA PHE A 73 24.62 14.45 11.12
C PHE A 73 25.91 13.61 11.28
N PRO A 74 27.11 14.20 11.07
CA PRO A 74 28.38 13.47 11.18
C PRO A 74 28.73 13.06 12.63
N ASP A 75 28.06 13.63 13.63
CA ASP A 75 28.24 13.26 15.04
C ASP A 75 27.64 11.87 15.32
N THR A 76 28.51 10.88 15.48
CA THR A 76 28.14 9.48 15.73
C THR A 76 27.43 9.24 17.06
N SER A 77 27.37 10.23 17.95
CA SER A 77 26.56 10.17 19.16
C SER A 77 25.06 10.43 18.91
N VAL A 78 24.68 10.90 17.71
CA VAL A 78 23.29 10.97 17.27
C VAL A 78 22.85 9.58 16.82
N ARG A 79 21.91 8.99 17.56
CA ARG A 79 21.25 7.75 17.15
C ARG A 79 20.22 8.06 16.07
N VAL A 80 20.33 7.40 14.93
CA VAL A 80 19.32 7.47 13.85
C VAL A 80 18.41 6.24 13.93
N ILE A 81 17.10 6.45 13.89
CA ILE A 81 16.08 5.40 13.76
C ILE A 81 15.12 5.75 12.63
N ALA A 82 14.33 4.76 12.19
CA ALA A 82 13.28 4.90 11.20
C ALA A 82 12.06 4.06 11.62
N GLU A 83 10.89 4.39 11.05
CA GLU A 83 9.59 3.75 11.31
C GLU A 83 8.98 3.13 10.02
N PRO A 84 9.69 2.25 9.30
CA PRO A 84 9.18 1.64 8.06
C PRO A 84 8.02 0.67 8.34
N GLY A 85 6.80 1.06 8.00
CA GLY A 85 5.61 0.20 8.05
C GLY A 85 5.39 -0.58 6.75
N ARG A 86 4.83 0.10 5.73
CA ARG A 86 4.50 -0.48 4.41
C ARG A 86 5.65 -1.30 3.81
N TYR A 87 6.87 -0.80 3.92
CA TYR A 87 8.08 -1.45 3.42
C TYR A 87 8.20 -2.92 3.84
N PHE A 88 7.92 -3.24 5.11
CA PHE A 88 7.99 -4.63 5.58
C PHE A 88 6.73 -5.43 5.27
N ALA A 89 5.57 -4.79 5.31
CA ALA A 89 4.30 -5.50 5.33
C ALA A 89 3.71 -5.75 3.94
N ALA A 90 3.86 -4.82 2.99
CA ALA A 90 3.08 -4.80 1.76
C ALA A 90 3.12 -6.11 0.97
N THR A 91 4.33 -6.57 0.62
CA THR A 91 4.54 -7.75 -0.24
C THR A 91 4.51 -9.07 0.53
N ALA A 92 4.46 -9.03 1.86
CA ALA A 92 4.48 -10.22 2.70
C ALA A 92 3.16 -11.02 2.67
N GLN A 93 2.06 -10.40 2.20
CA GLN A 93 0.74 -11.01 2.17
C GLN A 93 0.06 -10.82 0.81
N ALA A 94 -0.71 -11.84 0.43
CA ALA A 94 -1.63 -11.80 -0.70
C ALA A 94 -3.02 -12.19 -0.21
N LEU A 95 -4.05 -11.56 -0.77
CA LEU A 95 -5.45 -11.79 -0.42
C LEU A 95 -6.10 -12.68 -1.46
N MET A 96 -6.66 -13.81 -1.02
CA MET A 96 -7.45 -14.69 -1.87
C MET A 96 -8.93 -14.45 -1.63
N THR A 97 -9.66 -14.02 -2.65
CA THR A 97 -11.13 -13.90 -2.60
C THR A 97 -11.78 -14.93 -3.50
N THR A 98 -13.08 -15.15 -3.31
CA THR A 98 -13.92 -16.00 -4.17
C THR A 98 -15.00 -15.14 -4.81
N VAL A 99 -15.21 -15.32 -6.11
CA VAL A 99 -16.35 -14.75 -6.83
C VAL A 99 -17.61 -15.46 -6.34
N VAL A 100 -18.44 -14.78 -5.57
CA VAL A 100 -19.69 -15.32 -5.01
C VAL A 100 -20.78 -15.27 -6.07
N SER A 101 -20.91 -14.14 -6.77
CA SER A 101 -21.96 -13.92 -7.77
C SER A 101 -21.45 -13.15 -8.98
N VAL A 102 -22.09 -13.40 -10.13
CA VAL A 102 -21.81 -12.73 -11.40
C VAL A 102 -23.11 -12.16 -11.95
N ALA A 103 -23.09 -10.89 -12.34
CA ALA A 103 -24.17 -10.23 -13.06
C ALA A 103 -23.65 -9.54 -14.32
N LYS A 104 -24.55 -9.20 -15.24
CA LYS A 104 -24.24 -8.43 -16.43
C LYS A 104 -25.01 -7.12 -16.41
N SER A 105 -24.39 -6.07 -16.94
CA SER A 105 -25.01 -4.77 -17.15
C SER A 105 -24.66 -4.23 -18.53
N SER A 106 -25.30 -3.15 -18.95
CA SER A 106 -24.94 -2.44 -20.19
C SER A 106 -23.52 -1.87 -20.18
N LYS A 107 -22.89 -1.73 -19.00
CA LYS A 107 -21.53 -1.22 -18.82
C LYS A 107 -20.46 -2.31 -18.72
N GLY A 108 -20.84 -3.59 -18.80
CA GLY A 108 -19.93 -4.72 -18.61
C GLY A 108 -20.37 -5.69 -17.51
N SER A 109 -19.47 -6.60 -17.16
CA SER A 109 -19.70 -7.63 -16.13
C SER A 109 -19.62 -7.04 -14.73
N ARG A 110 -20.35 -7.63 -13.79
CA ARG A 110 -20.28 -7.30 -12.36
C ARG A 110 -19.93 -8.55 -11.58
N TYR A 111 -18.89 -8.46 -10.76
CA TYR A 111 -18.39 -9.58 -9.95
C TYR A 111 -18.48 -9.20 -8.48
N TYR A 112 -19.13 -10.05 -7.68
CA TYR A 112 -19.28 -9.84 -6.24
C TYR A 112 -18.33 -10.79 -5.51
N LEU A 113 -17.41 -10.22 -4.75
CA LEU A 113 -16.42 -10.97 -3.97
C LEU A 113 -16.93 -11.22 -2.55
N ASN A 114 -16.25 -12.11 -1.83
CA ASN A 114 -16.49 -12.36 -0.41
C ASN A 114 -15.66 -11.47 0.53
N ASP A 115 -14.98 -10.45 0.01
CA ASP A 115 -14.27 -9.40 0.76
C ASP A 115 -14.37 -8.08 -0.02
N GLY A 116 -14.32 -6.94 0.66
CA GLY A 116 -14.68 -5.63 0.12
C GLY A 116 -14.02 -4.45 0.84
N LEU A 117 -14.51 -3.24 0.58
CA LEU A 117 -13.99 -1.99 1.14
C LEU A 117 -14.12 -1.90 2.66
N TYR A 118 -15.07 -2.61 3.24
CA TYR A 118 -15.24 -2.67 4.70
C TYR A 118 -14.33 -3.72 5.37
N GLY A 119 -13.73 -4.60 4.57
CA GLY A 119 -12.74 -5.58 4.96
C GLY A 119 -11.37 -5.20 4.40
N SER A 120 -10.71 -6.12 3.70
CA SER A 120 -9.30 -5.94 3.33
C SER A 120 -9.06 -4.85 2.27
N PHE A 121 -10.07 -4.48 1.46
CA PHE A 121 -9.94 -3.45 0.43
C PHE A 121 -10.21 -2.02 0.96
N ASN A 122 -10.32 -1.82 2.26
CA ASN A 122 -10.39 -0.47 2.84
C ASN A 122 -9.19 0.41 2.43
N CYS A 123 -8.05 -0.22 2.09
CA CYS A 123 -6.85 0.43 1.55
C CYS A 123 -7.12 1.25 0.29
N VAL A 124 -8.15 0.93 -0.50
CA VAL A 124 -8.56 1.74 -1.65
C VAL A 124 -9.03 3.13 -1.23
N LEU A 125 -9.75 3.22 -0.11
CA LEU A 125 -10.30 4.47 0.41
C LEU A 125 -9.32 5.22 1.31
N PHE A 126 -8.70 4.52 2.26
CA PHE A 126 -7.89 5.17 3.30
C PHE A 126 -6.42 5.31 2.91
N ASP A 127 -5.94 4.44 2.04
CA ASP A 127 -4.52 4.32 1.69
C ASP A 127 -4.26 4.58 0.20
N HIS A 128 -5.31 4.95 -0.54
CA HIS A 128 -5.30 5.29 -1.97
C HIS A 128 -4.62 4.22 -2.83
N GLN A 129 -4.70 2.95 -2.42
CA GLN A 129 -4.08 1.85 -3.14
C GLN A 129 -4.86 1.55 -4.42
N GLU A 130 -4.14 1.41 -5.53
CA GLU A 130 -4.72 0.93 -6.77
C GLU A 130 -4.77 -0.60 -6.79
N VAL A 131 -5.97 -1.16 -6.91
CA VAL A 131 -6.14 -2.61 -7.02
C VAL A 131 -5.74 -3.05 -8.42
N THR A 132 -4.66 -3.81 -8.51
CA THR A 132 -4.15 -4.37 -9.76
C THR A 132 -4.89 -5.66 -10.15
N ARG A 133 -4.76 -6.06 -11.42
CA ARG A 133 -5.42 -7.27 -11.93
C ARG A 133 -4.97 -8.49 -11.12
N PRO A 134 -5.90 -9.24 -10.50
CA PRO A 134 -5.54 -10.40 -9.70
C PRO A 134 -5.09 -11.58 -10.56
N THR A 135 -4.33 -12.50 -9.97
CA THR A 135 -4.16 -13.84 -10.52
C THR A 135 -5.47 -14.61 -10.39
N ILE A 136 -5.94 -15.21 -11.49
CA ILE A 136 -7.23 -15.91 -11.52
C ILE A 136 -6.99 -17.40 -11.37
N LEU A 137 -7.66 -18.02 -10.39
CA LEU A 137 -7.65 -19.46 -10.18
C LEU A 137 -9.02 -20.06 -10.45
N ARG A 138 -9.06 -21.09 -11.28
CA ARG A 138 -10.25 -21.87 -11.61
C ARG A 138 -9.97 -23.34 -11.38
N ASP A 139 -10.85 -23.99 -10.61
CA ASP A 139 -10.70 -25.40 -10.22
C ASP A 139 -9.32 -25.72 -9.61
N GLY A 140 -8.78 -24.78 -8.84
CA GLY A 140 -7.49 -24.90 -8.16
C GLY A 140 -6.27 -24.69 -9.06
N ARG A 141 -6.45 -24.24 -10.30
CA ARG A 141 -5.35 -23.96 -11.24
C ARG A 141 -5.37 -22.50 -11.67
N GLU A 142 -4.20 -21.91 -11.75
CA GLU A 142 -4.03 -20.59 -12.38
C GLU A 142 -4.41 -20.68 -13.86
N ILE A 143 -5.17 -19.69 -14.34
CA ILE A 143 -5.52 -19.56 -15.74
C ILE A 143 -4.54 -18.57 -16.36
N SER A 144 -3.83 -18.99 -17.41
CA SER A 144 -2.97 -18.07 -18.17
C SER A 144 -3.81 -17.05 -18.94
N ASP A 145 -3.24 -15.88 -19.23
CA ASP A 145 -3.92 -14.83 -20.01
C ASP A 145 -4.48 -15.38 -21.34
N ASP A 146 -3.74 -16.26 -22.03
CA ASP A 146 -4.19 -16.92 -23.27
C ASP A 146 -5.44 -17.80 -23.08
N GLN A 147 -5.57 -18.43 -21.91
CA GLN A 147 -6.72 -19.29 -21.57
C GLN A 147 -7.89 -18.51 -21.00
N ALA A 148 -7.62 -17.35 -20.42
CA ALA A 148 -8.64 -16.51 -19.78
C ALA A 148 -9.60 -15.91 -20.82
N GLY A 149 -9.12 -15.74 -22.06
CA GLY A 149 -9.90 -15.25 -23.18
C GLY A 149 -9.92 -13.72 -23.24
N VAL A 150 -10.94 -13.17 -23.89
CA VAL A 150 -11.02 -11.72 -24.16
C VAL A 150 -11.31 -10.97 -22.86
N LEU A 151 -10.47 -9.98 -22.56
CA LEU A 151 -10.70 -9.05 -21.46
C LEU A 151 -11.86 -8.11 -21.80
N GLY A 152 -12.70 -7.81 -20.82
CA GLY A 152 -13.77 -6.84 -20.96
C GLY A 152 -13.96 -6.00 -19.71
N PRO A 153 -14.61 -4.84 -19.83
CA PRO A 153 -14.84 -3.94 -18.71
C PRO A 153 -15.70 -4.62 -17.65
N CYS A 154 -15.35 -4.39 -16.39
CA CYS A 154 -16.11 -4.93 -15.28
C CYS A 154 -16.12 -4.00 -14.06
N THR A 155 -17.08 -4.23 -13.18
CA THR A 155 -17.10 -3.65 -11.83
C THR A 155 -16.97 -4.77 -10.81
N VAL A 156 -16.04 -4.63 -9.88
CA VAL A 156 -15.82 -5.59 -8.79
C VAL A 156 -16.37 -5.01 -7.50
N PHE A 157 -17.31 -5.71 -6.90
CA PHE A 157 -17.99 -5.34 -5.66
C PHE A 157 -17.51 -6.22 -4.50
N GLY A 158 -17.57 -5.67 -3.29
CA GLY A 158 -17.50 -6.44 -2.07
C GLY A 158 -18.84 -7.13 -1.72
N PRO A 159 -18.90 -7.80 -0.56
CA PRO A 159 -20.03 -8.66 -0.18
C PRO A 159 -21.17 -7.91 0.53
N THR A 160 -20.99 -6.62 0.85
CA THR A 160 -21.92 -5.92 1.74
C THR A 160 -23.20 -5.48 1.02
N CYS A 161 -24.20 -5.01 1.78
CA CYS A 161 -25.42 -4.47 1.21
C CYS A 161 -25.28 -3.02 0.73
N ASP A 162 -24.10 -2.41 0.93
CA ASP A 162 -23.84 -1.02 0.56
C ASP A 162 -23.42 -0.93 -0.91
N GLY A 163 -24.09 -0.06 -1.67
CA GLY A 163 -23.75 0.21 -3.06
C GLY A 163 -22.39 0.87 -3.26
N PHE A 164 -21.80 1.45 -2.20
CA PHE A 164 -20.45 1.99 -2.22
C PHE A 164 -19.34 0.96 -2.04
N ASP A 165 -19.67 -0.30 -1.72
CA ASP A 165 -18.69 -1.38 -1.56
C ASP A 165 -18.18 -1.87 -2.93
N ILE A 166 -17.43 -0.99 -3.58
CA ILE A 166 -16.88 -1.16 -4.92
C ILE A 166 -15.36 -1.19 -4.81
N VAL A 167 -14.77 -2.36 -5.07
CA VAL A 167 -13.32 -2.55 -5.05
C VAL A 167 -12.66 -1.84 -6.24
N THR A 168 -13.27 -1.92 -7.42
CA THR A 168 -12.81 -1.20 -8.63
C THR A 168 -13.89 -1.11 -9.70
N GLU A 169 -13.90 -0.01 -10.46
CA GLU A 169 -14.75 0.21 -11.64
C GLU A 169 -13.95 0.27 -12.96
N THR A 170 -12.63 0.24 -12.90
CA THR A 170 -11.74 0.56 -14.04
C THR A 170 -10.98 -0.66 -14.56
N MET A 171 -11.23 -1.83 -13.99
CA MET A 171 -10.51 -3.05 -14.35
C MET A 171 -11.15 -3.78 -15.52
N GLU A 172 -10.30 -4.33 -16.39
CA GLU A 172 -10.71 -5.29 -17.41
C GLU A 172 -10.34 -6.70 -16.99
N LEU A 173 -11.33 -7.59 -17.01
CA LEU A 173 -11.17 -8.99 -16.63
C LEU A 173 -11.75 -9.90 -17.72
N PRO A 174 -11.21 -11.13 -17.84
CA PRO A 174 -11.87 -12.16 -18.61
C PRO A 174 -13.24 -12.51 -18.00
N GLN A 175 -14.03 -13.33 -18.70
CA GLN A 175 -15.30 -13.80 -18.15
C GLN A 175 -15.05 -14.74 -16.95
N LEU A 176 -15.38 -14.24 -15.75
CA LEU A 176 -15.36 -15.02 -14.52
C LEU A 176 -16.70 -15.74 -14.31
N ARG A 177 -16.67 -16.79 -13.47
CA ARG A 177 -17.84 -17.51 -12.97
C ARG A 177 -17.83 -17.55 -11.45
N SER A 178 -19.00 -17.77 -10.85
CA SER A 178 -19.09 -18.06 -9.42
C SER A 178 -18.20 -19.25 -9.04
N GLY A 179 -17.47 -19.11 -7.94
CA GLY A 179 -16.51 -20.10 -7.45
C GLY A 179 -15.08 -19.91 -7.96
N ASP A 180 -14.85 -19.09 -8.99
CA ASP A 180 -13.48 -18.69 -9.34
C ASP A 180 -12.85 -17.93 -8.17
N ARG A 181 -11.54 -18.09 -7.97
CA ARG A 181 -10.79 -17.39 -6.93
C ARG A 181 -9.87 -16.35 -7.54
N LEU A 182 -9.74 -15.22 -6.86
CA LEU A 182 -8.90 -14.11 -7.27
C LEU A 182 -7.85 -13.87 -6.20
N LEU A 183 -6.58 -13.94 -6.60
CA LEU A 183 -5.45 -13.68 -5.73
C LEU A 183 -4.90 -12.28 -6.01
N PHE A 184 -5.07 -11.39 -5.06
CA PHE A 184 -4.55 -10.03 -5.06
C PHE A 184 -3.23 -9.99 -4.30
N HIS A 185 -2.15 -9.65 -4.99
CA HIS A 185 -0.83 -9.55 -4.39
C HIS A 185 -0.66 -8.22 -3.65
N ASN A 186 0.39 -8.13 -2.82
CA ASN A 186 0.80 -6.90 -2.14
C ASN A 186 -0.26 -6.33 -1.18
N MET A 187 -1.04 -7.20 -0.55
CA MET A 187 -2.18 -6.84 0.30
C MET A 187 -1.84 -6.86 1.81
N GLY A 188 -0.57 -6.67 2.19
CA GLY A 188 -0.17 -6.76 3.60
C GLY A 188 -0.10 -5.43 4.37
N ALA A 189 -0.14 -4.29 3.68
CA ALA A 189 -0.03 -2.98 4.33
C ALA A 189 -1.38 -2.24 4.29
N TYR A 190 -1.83 -1.77 5.45
CA TYR A 190 -3.06 -0.97 5.62
C TYR A 190 -4.33 -1.62 5.06
N THR A 191 -4.37 -2.96 5.12
CA THR A 191 -5.52 -3.78 4.73
C THR A 191 -6.22 -4.26 6.00
N THR A 192 -5.87 -5.44 6.50
CA THR A 192 -6.50 -6.06 7.68
C THR A 192 -6.45 -5.20 8.94
N SER A 193 -5.46 -4.31 9.06
CA SER A 193 -5.30 -3.41 10.21
C SER A 193 -6.45 -2.40 10.37
N ALA A 194 -7.22 -2.14 9.32
CA ALA A 194 -8.36 -1.23 9.32
C ALA A 194 -9.68 -1.91 8.91
N SER A 195 -9.71 -3.24 8.86
CA SER A 195 -10.92 -4.00 8.57
C SER A 195 -11.97 -3.87 9.69
N THR A 196 -13.23 -3.93 9.29
CA THR A 196 -14.39 -3.91 10.19
C THR A 196 -15.21 -5.20 10.05
N CYS A 197 -16.23 -5.36 10.89
CA CYS A 197 -17.21 -6.45 10.79
C CYS A 197 -18.57 -5.97 10.23
N PHE A 198 -18.56 -4.95 9.35
CA PHE A 198 -19.79 -4.43 8.76
C PHE A 198 -20.58 -5.53 8.02
N ASN A 199 -21.92 -5.48 8.08
CA ASN A 199 -22.82 -6.56 7.63
C ASN A 199 -22.58 -7.96 8.24
N GLY A 200 -21.73 -8.09 9.27
CA GLY A 200 -21.43 -9.36 9.93
C GLY A 200 -20.39 -10.23 9.20
N PHE A 201 -19.73 -9.71 8.16
CA PHE A 201 -18.60 -10.40 7.53
C PHE A 201 -17.37 -10.29 8.44
N SER A 202 -16.72 -11.42 8.73
CA SER A 202 -15.49 -11.42 9.53
C SER A 202 -14.30 -10.98 8.68
N PRO A 203 -13.31 -10.26 9.25
CA PRO A 203 -12.06 -9.97 8.57
C PRO A 203 -11.33 -11.25 8.12
N ALA A 204 -10.55 -11.13 7.04
CA ALA A 204 -9.74 -12.19 6.45
C ALA A 204 -8.58 -12.64 7.34
#